data_AF-A0A7C6JPW4-F1
#
_entry.id   AF-A0A7C6JPW4-F1
#
_cell.length_a   1.000
_cell.length_b   1.000
_cell.length_c   1.000
_cell.angle_alpha   90.00
_cell.angle_beta   90.00
_cell.angle_gamma   90.00
#
_symmetry.space_group_name_H-M   'P 1'
#
loop_
_entity.id
_entity.type
_entity.pdbx_description
1 polymer ?
#
loop_
_entity_poly.entity_id
_entity_poly.type
_entity_poly.pdbx_seq_one_letter_code
_entity_poly.pdbx_strand_id
1 'polypeptide(L)'
;MLEAKKDNDVQTYNEMFYYTADEKDLGVIDLTIKHIEESDEDTQWFINNYTDSELAKSRDWTDDFISGVVAVKASFTVDYDNTIVPYNDGELSQVFFVVKDPNTGLWKILECQSPR
;
A
#
# COMPACT_ATOMS: atom_id res chain seq x y z
N MET A 1 -1.67 4.11 16.33
CA MET A 1 -3.11 4.15 16.03
C MET A 1 -3.29 4.98 14.77
N LEU A 2 -3.36 4.33 13.60
CA LEU A 2 -3.76 5.00 12.37
C LEU A 2 -5.28 5.15 12.41
N GLU A 3 -5.75 6.34 12.77
CA GLU A 3 -7.16 6.67 12.64
C GLU A 3 -7.45 7.02 11.18
N ALA A 4 -8.11 6.12 10.46
CA ALA A 4 -8.79 6.47 9.22
C ALA A 4 -9.89 7.47 9.57
N LYS A 5 -9.67 8.74 9.25
CA LYS A 5 -10.72 9.75 9.44
C LYS A 5 -11.88 9.42 8.51
N LYS A 6 -13.07 9.42 9.10
CA LYS A 6 -14.36 9.39 8.40
C LYS A 6 -14.37 10.51 7.35
N ASP A 7 -14.89 10.15 6.19
CA ASP A 7 -15.11 10.96 4.99
C ASP A 7 -13.99 10.80 3.96
N ASN A 8 -14.39 10.45 2.73
CA ASN A 8 -13.60 10.16 1.52
C ASN A 8 -12.66 11.31 1.12
N ASP A 9 -11.69 11.63 1.96
CA ASP A 9 -10.74 12.70 1.73
C ASP A 9 -9.51 12.16 1.00
N VAL A 10 -9.73 11.76 -0.25
CA VAL A 10 -8.68 11.32 -1.19
C VAL A 10 -7.52 12.32 -1.24
N GLN A 11 -7.80 13.61 -0.99
CA GLN A 11 -6.79 14.66 -0.92
C GLN A 11 -5.86 14.50 0.30
N THR A 12 -6.42 14.24 1.49
CA THR A 12 -5.63 13.92 2.70
C THR A 12 -4.84 12.61 2.55
N TYR A 13 -5.39 11.60 1.86
CA TYR A 13 -4.65 10.37 1.55
C TYR A 13 -3.49 10.59 0.57
N ASN A 14 -3.68 11.42 -0.47
CA ASN A 14 -2.63 11.80 -1.42
C ASN A 14 -1.52 12.65 -0.78
N GLU A 15 -1.84 13.44 0.25
CA GLU A 15 -0.86 14.20 1.03
C GLU A 15 -0.05 13.31 1.98
N MET A 16 -0.64 12.20 2.47
CA MET A 16 0.07 11.25 3.34
C MET A 16 0.84 10.16 2.60
N PHE A 17 0.35 9.72 1.43
CA PHE A 17 0.94 8.69 0.60
C PHE A 17 1.18 9.23 -0.81
N TYR A 18 2.45 9.40 -1.20
CA TYR A 18 2.81 9.78 -2.57
C TYR A 18 2.72 8.55 -3.49
N TYR A 19 1.65 8.47 -4.28
CA TYR A 19 1.58 7.59 -5.46
C TYR A 19 1.47 8.47 -6.72
N THR A 20 2.48 8.44 -7.59
CA THR A 20 2.34 9.00 -8.94
C THR A 20 1.78 7.90 -9.83
N ALA A 21 0.45 7.79 -9.86
CA ALA A 21 -0.19 7.18 -11.03
C ALA A 21 0.08 8.13 -12.19
N ASP A 22 0.68 7.66 -13.28
CA ASP A 22 0.38 8.27 -14.58
C ASP A 22 -1.14 8.41 -14.66
N GLU A 23 -1.68 9.51 -15.22
CA GLU A 23 -3.11 9.83 -15.35
C GLU A 23 -3.90 8.82 -16.22
N LYS A 24 -3.64 7.52 -16.08
CA LYS A 24 -4.48 6.46 -16.57
C LYS A 24 -5.72 6.41 -15.69
N ASP A 25 -6.86 6.42 -16.35
CA ASP A 25 -8.13 6.09 -15.75
C ASP A 25 -7.99 4.74 -15.04
N LEU A 26 -7.97 4.78 -13.71
CA LEU A 26 -7.84 3.59 -12.86
C LEU A 26 -9.14 2.77 -12.88
N GLY A 27 -10.17 3.27 -13.55
CA GLY A 27 -11.49 2.66 -13.64
C GLY A 27 -12.16 2.51 -12.28
N VAL A 28 -11.78 3.26 -11.25
CA VAL A 28 -12.41 3.17 -9.92
C VAL A 28 -13.63 4.09 -9.88
N ILE A 29 -14.81 3.52 -9.69
CA ILE A 29 -16.08 4.25 -9.51
C ILE A 29 -16.25 4.61 -8.03
N ASP A 30 -16.12 3.63 -7.14
CA ASP A 30 -16.22 3.83 -5.69
C ASP A 30 -15.21 2.95 -4.94
N LEU A 31 -14.70 3.45 -3.82
CA LEU A 31 -13.83 2.70 -2.92
C LEU A 31 -14.12 3.10 -1.48
N THR A 32 -14.33 2.09 -0.64
CA THR A 32 -14.54 2.28 0.80
C THR A 32 -13.60 1.39 1.59
N ILE A 33 -12.71 2.00 2.37
CA ILE A 33 -11.86 1.28 3.31
C ILE A 33 -12.69 0.85 4.52
N LYS A 34 -12.69 -0.45 4.82
CA LYS A 34 -13.40 -1.03 5.96
C LYS A 34 -12.52 -1.17 7.19
N HIS A 35 -11.29 -1.64 7.00
CA HIS A 35 -10.37 -1.96 8.08
C HIS A 35 -8.93 -1.85 7.64
N ILE A 36 -8.05 -1.47 8.57
CA ILE A 36 -6.61 -1.41 8.39
C ILE A 36 -5.96 -1.95 9.66
N GLU A 37 -5.03 -2.89 9.50
CA GLU A 37 -4.23 -3.45 10.59
C GLU A 37 -2.78 -3.63 10.18
N GLU A 38 -1.86 -3.51 11.13
CA GLU A 38 -0.46 -3.89 10.94
C GLU A 38 -0.34 -5.43 10.94
N SER A 39 0.52 -5.98 10.09
CA SER A 39 0.75 -7.42 9.98
C SER A 39 2.22 -7.75 10.27
N ASP A 40 2.49 -8.24 11.47
CA ASP A 40 3.84 -8.69 11.85
C ASP A 40 4.30 -9.86 10.97
N GLU A 41 3.38 -10.76 10.60
CA GLU A 41 3.68 -11.92 9.75
C GLU A 41 4.17 -11.48 8.37
N ASP A 42 3.41 -10.60 7.69
CA ASP A 42 3.79 -10.10 6.38
C ASP A 42 5.05 -9.22 6.45
N THR A 43 5.22 -8.47 7.55
CA THR A 43 6.42 -7.67 7.80
C THR A 43 7.65 -8.57 7.86
N GLN A 44 7.61 -9.63 8.67
CA GLN A 44 8.71 -10.60 8.77
C GLN A 44 8.94 -11.33 7.45
N TRP A 45 7.87 -11.67 6.72
CA TRP A 45 8.00 -12.25 5.40
C TRP A 45 8.76 -11.32 4.44
N PHE A 46 8.43 -10.03 4.40
CA PHE A 46 9.12 -9.06 3.55
C PHE A 46 10.60 -8.96 3.90
N ILE A 47 10.91 -8.76 5.19
CA ILE A 47 12.29 -8.65 5.67
C ILE A 47 13.10 -9.87 5.25
N ASN A 48 12.57 -11.09 5.48
CA ASN A 48 13.27 -12.33 5.17
C ASN A 48 13.49 -12.56 3.68
N ASN A 49 12.60 -12.07 2.81
CA ASN A 49 12.73 -12.24 1.36
C ASN A 49 13.58 -11.16 0.69
N TYR A 50 13.67 -9.97 1.29
CA TYR A 50 14.35 -8.83 0.69
C TYR A 50 15.75 -8.57 1.26
N THR A 51 16.02 -8.88 2.53
CA THR A 51 17.35 -8.73 3.14
C THR A 51 18.40 -9.47 2.31
N ASP A 52 19.51 -8.80 2.00
CA ASP A 52 20.59 -9.32 1.15
C ASP A 52 20.22 -9.79 -0.28
N SER A 53 18.96 -9.60 -0.70
CA SER A 53 18.48 -10.06 -2.01
C SER A 53 19.07 -9.24 -3.16
N GLU A 54 19.29 -9.88 -4.31
CA GLU A 54 19.74 -9.17 -5.52
C GLU A 54 18.73 -8.11 -5.98
N LEU A 55 17.43 -8.34 -5.73
CA LEU A 55 16.38 -7.39 -6.03
C LEU A 55 16.49 -6.13 -5.16
N ALA A 56 16.71 -6.28 -3.84
CA ALA A 56 16.96 -5.16 -2.94
C ALA A 56 18.20 -4.35 -3.36
N LYS A 57 19.30 -5.04 -3.67
CA LYS A 57 20.53 -4.40 -4.15
C LYS A 57 20.30 -3.61 -5.44
N SER A 58 19.55 -4.16 -6.39
CA SER A 58 19.23 -3.45 -7.65
C SER A 58 18.35 -2.20 -7.46
N ARG A 59 17.68 -2.09 -6.30
CA ARG A 59 16.83 -0.95 -5.90
C ARG A 59 17.52 -0.03 -4.89
N ASP A 60 18.81 -0.24 -4.62
CA ASP A 60 19.58 0.47 -3.60
C ASP A 60 18.94 0.42 -2.19
N TRP A 61 18.21 -0.65 -1.89
CA TRP A 61 17.63 -0.90 -0.57
C TRP A 61 18.68 -1.53 0.35
N THR A 62 19.03 -0.82 1.43
CA THR A 62 19.92 -1.35 2.48
C THR A 62 19.15 -2.23 3.45
N ASP A 63 19.84 -3.13 4.15
CA ASP A 63 19.17 -3.96 5.17
C ASP A 63 18.58 -3.10 6.30
N ASP A 64 19.25 -1.99 6.67
CA ASP A 64 18.72 -1.01 7.61
C ASP A 64 17.39 -0.41 7.10
N PHE A 65 17.31 -0.06 5.82
CA PHE A 65 16.08 0.43 5.21
C PHE A 65 14.98 -0.64 5.21
N ILE A 66 15.32 -1.88 4.85
CA ILE A 66 14.40 -3.03 4.82
C ILE A 66 13.85 -3.33 6.23
N SER A 67 14.69 -3.24 7.26
CA SER A 67 14.29 -3.49 8.65
C SER A 67 13.27 -2.48 9.19
N GLY A 68 13.17 -1.30 8.57
CA GLY A 68 12.20 -0.26 8.90
C GLY A 68 10.86 -0.39 8.17
N VAL A 69 10.69 -1.41 7.31
CA VAL A 69 9.44 -1.66 6.58
C VAL A 69 8.40 -2.25 7.52
N VAL A 70 7.15 -1.80 7.36
CA VAL A 70 5.98 -2.33 8.06
C VAL A 70 4.96 -2.79 7.02
N ALA A 71 4.40 -3.97 7.20
CA ALA A 71 3.28 -4.44 6.40
C ALA A 71 1.96 -4.02 7.04
N VAL A 72 1.04 -3.53 6.20
CA VAL A 72 -0.30 -3.12 6.59
C VAL A 72 -1.29 -3.84 5.70
N LYS A 73 -2.24 -4.54 6.31
CA LYS A 73 -3.33 -5.20 5.62
C LYS A 73 -4.56 -4.30 5.65
N ALA A 74 -5.09 -3.98 4.48
CA ALA A 74 -6.33 -3.24 4.33
C ALA A 74 -7.43 -4.15 3.78
N SER A 75 -8.61 -4.08 4.37
CA SER A 75 -9.84 -4.64 3.82
C SER A 75 -10.72 -3.50 3.33
N PHE A 76 -11.24 -3.60 2.11
CA PHE A 76 -12.00 -2.55 1.46
C PHE A 76 -13.05 -3.12 0.51
N THR A 77 -13.98 -2.29 0.08
CA THR A 77 -14.84 -2.57 -1.07
C THR A 77 -14.49 -1.64 -2.21
N VAL A 78 -14.52 -2.14 -3.43
CA VAL A 78 -14.27 -1.36 -4.65
C VAL A 78 -15.28 -1.70 -5.73
N ASP A 79 -15.69 -0.70 -6.48
CA ASP A 79 -16.51 -0.81 -7.69
C ASP A 79 -15.69 -0.25 -8.85
N TYR A 80 -15.39 -1.08 -9.84
CA TYR A 80 -14.64 -0.68 -11.03
C TYR A 80 -15.56 -0.51 -12.24
N ASP A 81 -15.24 0.46 -13.08
CA ASP A 81 -15.72 0.48 -14.46
C ASP A 81 -15.03 -0.62 -15.25
N ASN A 82 -15.70 -1.78 -15.33
CA ASN A 82 -15.18 -2.93 -16.05
C ASN A 82 -15.13 -2.77 -17.58
N THR A 83 -15.61 -1.64 -18.13
CA THR A 83 -15.37 -1.30 -19.52
C THR A 83 -13.96 -0.72 -19.75
N ILE A 84 -13.32 -0.22 -18.68
CA ILE A 84 -11.97 0.35 -18.69
C ILE A 84 -10.94 -0.65 -18.15
N VAL A 85 -11.24 -1.34 -17.04
CA VAL A 85 -10.32 -2.30 -16.40
C VAL A 85 -10.99 -3.64 -16.07
N PRO A 86 -10.36 -4.80 -16.36
CA PRO A 86 -10.95 -6.11 -16.11
C PRO A 86 -10.71 -6.60 -14.66
N TYR A 87 -10.94 -5.74 -13.65
CA TYR A 87 -10.70 -6.05 -12.24
C TYR A 87 -11.98 -6.52 -11.52
N ASN A 88 -11.83 -7.25 -10.42
CA ASN A 88 -12.96 -7.72 -9.64
C ASN A 88 -13.48 -6.63 -8.72
N ASP A 89 -14.80 -6.47 -8.69
CA ASP A 89 -15.49 -5.62 -7.72
C ASP A 89 -15.75 -6.36 -6.40
N GLY A 90 -16.22 -5.60 -5.43
CA GLY A 90 -16.70 -6.11 -4.15
C GLY A 90 -15.64 -6.02 -3.06
N GLU A 91 -15.72 -6.94 -2.09
CA GLU A 91 -14.87 -6.93 -0.91
C GLU A 91 -13.52 -7.60 -1.19
N LEU A 92 -12.45 -6.83 -1.01
CA LEU A 92 -11.08 -7.26 -1.23
C LEU A 92 -10.23 -6.97 0.01
N SER A 93 -9.13 -7.70 0.10
CA SER A 93 -8.06 -7.47 1.06
C SER A 93 -6.71 -7.37 0.36
N GLN A 94 -5.85 -6.45 0.79
CA GLN A 94 -4.54 -6.26 0.19
C GLN A 94 -3.49 -5.90 1.24
N VAL A 95 -2.29 -6.45 1.09
CA VAL A 95 -1.13 -6.15 1.93
C VAL A 95 -0.27 -5.11 1.23
N PHE A 96 0.03 -4.03 1.96
CA PHE A 96 0.90 -2.94 1.54
C PHE A 96 2.13 -2.91 2.43
N PHE A 97 3.32 -2.83 1.82
CA PHE A 97 4.57 -2.63 2.53
C PHE A 97 4.91 -1.15 2.53
N VAL A 98 4.96 -0.55 3.71
CA VAL A 98 5.14 0.88 3.89
C VAL A 98 6.42 1.19 4.65
N VAL A 99 7.02 2.33 4.33
CA VAL A 99 8.15 2.89 5.08
C VAL A 99 7.87 4.35 5.43
N LYS A 100 8.34 4.79 6.59
CA LYS A 100 8.24 6.19 6.99
C LYS A 100 9.42 6.98 6.44
N ASP A 101 9.15 8.02 5.67
CA ASP A 101 10.17 8.96 5.21
C ASP A 101 10.71 9.73 6.43
N PRO A 102 12.02 9.66 6.74
CA PRO A 102 12.58 10.32 7.91
C PRO A 102 12.63 11.85 7.78
N ASN A 103 12.61 12.39 6.56
CA ASN A 103 12.68 13.83 6.31
C ASN A 103 11.32 14.50 6.45
N THR A 104 10.26 13.83 5.97
CA THR A 104 8.90 14.40 5.95
C THR A 104 8.00 13.82 7.05
N GLY A 105 8.34 12.65 7.59
CA GLY A 105 7.50 11.91 8.53
C GLY A 105 6.29 11.21 7.90
N LEU A 106 6.13 11.29 6.58
CA LEU A 106 5.04 10.67 5.82
C LEU A 106 5.31 9.20 5.55
N TRP A 107 4.26 8.40 5.39
CA TRP A 107 4.39 6.99 5.04
C TRP A 107 4.30 6.81 3.52
N LYS A 108 5.17 5.99 2.97
CA LYS A 108 5.21 5.70 1.52
C LYS A 108 4.95 4.22 1.31
N ILE A 109 4.11 3.91 0.33
CA ILE A 109 3.94 2.53 -0.15
C ILE A 109 5.15 2.20 -1.03
N LEU A 110 5.88 1.16 -0.65
CA LEU A 110 7.01 0.64 -1.44
C LEU A 110 6.55 -0.43 -2.42
N GLU A 111 5.74 -1.35 -1.92
CA GLU A 111 5.27 -2.50 -2.68
C GLU A 111 3.91 -2.95 -2.13
N CYS A 112 3.15 -3.69 -2.92
CA CYS A 112 1.91 -4.29 -2.48
C CYS A 112 1.77 -5.69 -3.08
N GLN A 113 1.14 -6.59 -2.33
CA GLN A 113 0.72 -7.87 -2.88
C GLN A 113 -0.55 -7.70 -3.71
N SER A 114 -0.86 -8.64 -4.60
CA SER A 114 -2.14 -8.61 -5.33
C SER A 114 -3.33 -8.69 -4.35
N PRO A 115 -4.43 -7.96 -4.61
CA PRO A 115 -5.65 -8.07 -3.82
C PRO A 115 -6.21 -9.50 -3.82
N ARG A 116 -6.79 -9.91 -2.70
CA ARG A 116 -7.47 -11.20 -2.49
C ARG A 116 -8.91 -10.99 -2.07
#